data_AF-A0A821ABU8-F1
#
_entry.id   AF-A0A821ABU8-F1
#
_cell.length_a   1.000
_cell.length_b   1.000
_cell.length_c   1.000
_cell.angle_alpha   90.00
_cell.angle_beta   90.00
_cell.angle_gamma   90.00
#
_symmetry.space_group_name_H-M   'P 1'
#
loop_
_entity.id
_entity.type
_entity.pdbx_description
1 polymer ?
#
loop_
_entity_poly.entity_id
_entity_poly.type
_entity_poly.pdbx_seq_one_letter_code
_entity_poly.pdbx_strand_id
1 'polypeptide(L)'
;MNQATTSTSLLSPFNGKTIVLELGHEIGFKAKQELINYLREQQAHISYILTASTDYVLATSNVDSYKIRRAKQLGLPVVNIQYVYECRSLPPGQTPIDIRKFIIKSAEDQEHFIKTGTISMGESRANVTKINKFDLTKIKLWNSDDPDLPRFDELTHCEIGKWAIFKETNDNSSVFFVLELQVIPEQYYDRTTSNYRLRFRYEKQIIIGEELQHDKKVLIQYAFTDDPNEQQRLFASYYYRMATMPRVTRIREMLPNELGSKLLLRSLFIHRIDTQILDENVCQLIESIWLESIGDLNNILSISLESITLKTIIEAEAALLELKSTNNPAAALRFYSLIPHRPQYNIDLIKNRRALTEKIDLCQMLRDMLTVNELTNWNVKAPIEAKYRALKCHIETVASSTPDFKNIANLIQSSTDR
;
A
#
# COMPACT_ATOMS: atom_id res chain seq x y z
N MET A 1 1.76 -58.34 28.64
CA MET A 1 0.65 -57.46 29.08
C MET A 1 1.13 -56.03 28.96
N ASN A 2 0.87 -55.40 27.82
CA ASN A 2 1.14 -53.98 27.61
C ASN A 2 0.00 -53.20 28.26
N GLN A 3 0.30 -52.43 29.31
CA GLN A 3 -0.61 -51.42 29.82
C GLN A 3 -0.57 -50.25 28.85
N ALA A 4 -1.66 -50.11 28.09
CA ALA A 4 -1.94 -48.91 27.31
C ALA A 4 -2.24 -47.76 28.27
N THR A 5 -1.25 -46.92 28.53
CA THR A 5 -1.48 -45.56 29.04
C THR A 5 -2.03 -44.72 27.91
N THR A 6 -3.36 -44.65 27.81
CA THR A 6 -4.07 -43.68 26.99
C THR A 6 -3.86 -42.29 27.60
N SER A 7 -2.73 -41.66 27.30
CA SER A 7 -2.55 -40.24 27.55
C SER A 7 -3.44 -39.51 26.54
N THR A 8 -4.61 -39.06 26.97
CA THR A 8 -5.47 -38.15 26.22
C THR A 8 -4.74 -36.82 26.09
N SER A 9 -3.77 -36.74 25.17
CA SER A 9 -3.17 -35.47 24.76
C SER A 9 -4.30 -34.66 24.16
N LEU A 10 -4.71 -33.58 24.83
CA LEU A 10 -5.60 -32.58 24.25
C LEU A 10 -4.97 -32.15 22.93
N LEU A 11 -5.58 -32.59 21.83
CA LEU A 11 -5.10 -32.35 20.49
C LEU A 11 -5.07 -30.84 20.27
N SER A 12 -3.96 -30.36 19.74
CA SER A 12 -3.79 -28.96 19.36
C SER A 12 -4.97 -28.48 18.51
N PRO A 13 -5.48 -27.24 18.72
CA PRO A 13 -6.56 -26.69 17.89
C PRO A 13 -6.21 -26.62 16.39
N PHE A 14 -4.94 -26.75 16.04
CA PHE A 14 -4.44 -26.70 14.68
C PHE A 14 -4.19 -28.08 14.05
N ASN A 15 -4.31 -29.17 14.81
CA ASN A 15 -3.95 -30.49 14.32
C ASN A 15 -4.84 -30.91 13.13
N GLY A 16 -4.20 -31.27 12.01
CA GLY A 16 -4.86 -31.73 10.80
C GLY A 16 -5.66 -30.65 10.06
N LYS A 17 -5.52 -29.38 10.46
CA LYS A 17 -6.23 -28.25 9.85
C LYS A 17 -5.46 -27.71 8.65
N THR A 18 -6.17 -27.46 7.55
CA THR A 18 -5.61 -26.79 6.37
C THR A 18 -5.85 -25.28 6.47
N ILE A 19 -4.77 -24.53 6.63
CA ILE A 19 -4.82 -23.09 6.92
C ILE A 19 -4.16 -22.32 5.79
N VAL A 20 -4.80 -21.26 5.32
CA VAL A 20 -4.20 -20.30 4.37
C VAL A 20 -3.82 -19.03 5.12
N LEU A 21 -2.61 -18.54 4.87
CA LEU A 21 -2.09 -17.33 5.53
C LEU A 21 -2.26 -16.11 4.62
N GLU A 22 -2.87 -15.07 5.18
CA GLU A 22 -2.98 -13.74 4.58
C GLU A 22 -2.46 -12.68 5.57
N LEU A 23 -1.14 -12.59 5.65
CA LEU A 23 -0.45 -11.74 6.61
C LEU A 23 -0.02 -10.44 5.95
N GLY A 24 -0.48 -9.31 6.49
CA GLY A 24 -0.10 -7.98 6.01
C GLY A 24 1.39 -7.66 6.16
N HIS A 25 1.78 -6.48 5.68
CA HIS A 25 3.17 -6.02 5.67
C HIS A 25 3.68 -5.61 7.07
N GLU A 26 2.77 -5.39 8.01
CA GLU A 26 3.03 -5.07 9.42
C GLU A 26 3.73 -6.20 10.19
N ILE A 27 3.68 -7.45 9.68
CA ILE A 27 4.43 -8.57 10.27
C ILE A 27 5.74 -8.74 9.51
N GLY A 28 6.86 -8.49 10.19
CA GLY A 28 8.19 -8.71 9.62
C GLY A 28 8.46 -10.17 9.24
N PHE A 29 9.38 -10.39 8.29
CA PHE A 29 9.71 -11.72 7.75
C PHE A 29 10.01 -12.76 8.83
N LYS A 30 10.78 -12.38 9.86
CA LYS A 30 11.14 -13.27 10.99
C LYS A 30 9.91 -13.75 11.75
N ALA A 31 8.96 -12.86 12.06
CA ALA A 31 7.73 -13.20 12.76
C ALA A 31 6.80 -14.08 11.90
N LYS A 32 6.77 -13.87 10.58
CA LYS A 32 6.04 -14.77 9.65
C LYS A 32 6.61 -16.19 9.69
N GLN A 33 7.94 -16.34 9.70
CA GLN A 33 8.58 -17.65 9.78
C GLN A 33 8.32 -18.32 11.13
N GLU A 34 8.38 -17.59 12.24
CA GLU A 34 8.06 -18.12 13.58
C GLU A 34 6.62 -18.63 13.67
N LEU A 35 5.65 -17.90 13.09
CA LEU A 35 4.25 -18.33 13.03
C LEU A 35 4.08 -19.60 12.20
N ILE A 36 4.70 -19.66 11.02
CA ILE A 36 4.65 -20.82 10.13
C ILE A 36 5.24 -22.05 10.81
N ASN A 37 6.38 -21.90 11.48
CA ASN A 37 7.03 -22.99 12.21
C ASN A 37 6.15 -23.50 13.36
N TYR A 38 5.57 -22.59 14.15
CA TYR A 38 4.64 -22.95 15.22
C TYR A 38 3.42 -23.73 14.69
N LEU A 39 2.78 -23.27 13.63
CA LEU A 39 1.61 -23.97 13.05
C LEU A 39 1.98 -25.37 12.54
N ARG A 40 3.16 -25.54 11.95
CA ARG A 40 3.66 -26.85 11.51
C ARG A 40 3.98 -27.80 12.67
N GLU A 41 4.58 -27.28 13.75
CA GLU A 41 4.83 -28.04 14.98
C GLU A 41 3.51 -28.54 15.60
N GLN A 42 2.44 -27.76 15.45
CA GLN A 42 1.07 -28.11 15.87
C GLN A 42 0.33 -28.99 14.85
N GLN A 43 1.03 -29.59 13.88
CA GLN A 43 0.50 -30.48 12.84
C GLN A 43 -0.55 -29.84 11.92
N ALA A 44 -0.49 -28.52 11.71
CA ALA A 44 -1.30 -27.83 10.72
C ALA A 44 -0.69 -27.90 9.31
N HIS A 45 -1.54 -28.02 8.29
CA HIS A 45 -1.14 -27.96 6.89
C HIS A 45 -1.30 -26.53 6.35
N ILE A 46 -0.19 -25.87 6.01
CA ILE A 46 -0.21 -24.50 5.48
C ILE A 46 -0.30 -24.56 3.95
N SER A 47 -1.43 -24.14 3.39
CA SER A 47 -1.65 -24.08 1.95
C SER A 47 -1.43 -22.66 1.41
N TYR A 48 -0.83 -22.56 0.23
CA TYR A 48 -0.71 -21.30 -0.53
C TYR A 48 -1.93 -21.02 -1.41
N ILE A 49 -2.76 -22.04 -1.65
CA ILE A 49 -3.93 -21.97 -2.54
C ILE A 49 -5.21 -22.17 -1.71
N LEU A 50 -6.19 -21.32 -1.97
CA LEU A 50 -7.56 -21.46 -1.43
C LEU A 50 -8.30 -22.54 -2.19
N THR A 51 -8.69 -23.59 -1.47
CA THR A 51 -9.43 -24.74 -2.01
C THR A 51 -10.61 -25.06 -1.09
N ALA A 52 -11.55 -25.90 -1.54
CA ALA A 52 -12.67 -26.32 -0.70
C ALA A 52 -12.26 -27.16 0.52
N SER A 53 -11.02 -27.68 0.55
CA SER A 53 -10.45 -28.39 1.70
C SER A 53 -9.76 -27.47 2.72
N THR A 54 -9.73 -26.16 2.48
CA THR A 54 -9.23 -25.18 3.45
C THR A 54 -10.21 -25.04 4.61
N ASP A 55 -9.76 -25.18 5.86
CA ASP A 55 -10.62 -25.04 7.05
C ASP A 55 -10.91 -23.56 7.37
N TYR A 56 -9.89 -22.70 7.31
CA TYR A 56 -10.02 -21.26 7.55
C TYR A 56 -8.79 -20.47 7.05
N VAL A 57 -8.98 -19.17 6.87
CA VAL A 57 -7.90 -18.23 6.49
C VAL A 57 -7.46 -17.46 7.73
N LEU A 58 -6.17 -17.43 8.04
CA LEU A 58 -5.61 -16.57 9.08
C LEU A 58 -5.18 -15.23 8.48
N ALA A 59 -5.74 -14.14 9.00
CA ALA A 59 -5.48 -12.79 8.53
C ALA A 59 -5.09 -11.84 9.67
N THR A 60 -4.26 -10.84 9.38
CA THR A 60 -3.80 -9.86 10.37
C THR A 60 -4.80 -8.73 10.59
N SER A 61 -5.54 -8.38 9.55
CA SER A 61 -6.47 -7.25 9.54
C SER A 61 -7.63 -7.52 8.57
N ASN A 62 -8.68 -6.69 8.64
CA ASN A 62 -9.86 -6.76 7.76
C ASN A 62 -9.58 -6.16 6.37
N VAL A 63 -8.41 -6.44 5.81
CA VAL A 63 -7.99 -5.93 4.50
C VAL A 63 -8.72 -6.69 3.41
N ASP A 64 -9.24 -5.99 2.41
CA ASP A 64 -9.96 -6.59 1.29
C ASP A 64 -9.01 -7.21 0.27
N SER A 65 -8.43 -8.36 0.62
CA SER A 65 -7.49 -9.06 -0.26
C SER A 65 -8.18 -10.08 -1.18
N TYR A 66 -7.52 -10.46 -2.28
CA TYR A 66 -8.03 -11.51 -3.17
C TYR A 66 -8.35 -12.80 -2.40
N LYS A 67 -7.47 -13.21 -1.47
CA LYS A 67 -7.67 -14.42 -0.67
C LYS A 67 -8.88 -14.28 0.27
N ILE A 68 -9.08 -13.12 0.88
CA ILE A 68 -10.22 -12.85 1.76
C ILE A 68 -11.53 -12.82 0.96
N ARG A 69 -11.57 -12.17 -0.21
CA ARG A 69 -12.74 -12.20 -1.10
C ARG A 69 -13.07 -13.61 -1.58
N ARG A 70 -12.05 -14.37 -1.97
CA ARG A 70 -12.23 -15.76 -2.43
C ARG A 70 -12.66 -16.69 -1.29
N ALA A 71 -12.14 -16.50 -0.08
CA ALA A 71 -12.58 -17.23 1.11
C ALA A 71 -14.07 -16.99 1.39
N LYS A 72 -14.53 -15.73 1.31
CA LYS A 72 -15.96 -15.39 1.44
C LYS A 72 -16.83 -16.08 0.39
N GLN A 73 -16.41 -16.07 -0.87
CA GLN A 73 -17.14 -16.77 -1.95
C GLN A 73 -17.25 -18.28 -1.70
N LEU A 74 -16.26 -18.88 -1.04
CA LEU A 74 -16.24 -20.29 -0.66
C LEU A 74 -16.90 -20.58 0.70
N GLY A 75 -17.43 -19.56 1.38
CA GLY A 75 -18.02 -19.70 2.73
C GLY A 75 -17.00 -20.02 3.83
N LEU A 76 -15.71 -19.76 3.59
CA LEU A 76 -14.63 -20.07 4.52
C LEU A 76 -14.45 -18.96 5.56
N PRO A 77 -14.30 -19.30 6.85
CA PRO A 77 -14.10 -18.30 7.88
C PRO A 77 -12.72 -17.64 7.78
N VAL A 78 -12.70 -16.31 7.88
CA VAL A 78 -11.48 -15.50 7.99
C VAL A 78 -11.26 -15.17 9.45
N VAL A 79 -10.14 -15.60 10.01
CA VAL A 79 -9.84 -15.61 11.44
C VAL A 79 -8.65 -14.71 11.71
N ASN A 80 -8.75 -13.86 12.72
CA ASN A 80 -7.67 -12.97 13.11
C ASN A 80 -6.49 -13.77 13.67
N ILE A 81 -5.25 -13.41 13.28
CA ILE A 81 -4.02 -14.02 13.75
C ILE A 81 -3.88 -14.03 15.29
N GLN A 82 -4.54 -13.10 15.99
CA GLN A 82 -4.60 -13.07 17.46
C GLN A 82 -5.06 -14.41 18.04
N TYR A 83 -5.91 -15.16 17.33
CA TYR A 83 -6.29 -16.52 17.69
C TYR A 83 -5.08 -17.43 17.95
N VAL A 84 -4.04 -17.34 17.11
CA VAL A 84 -2.84 -18.16 17.25
C VAL A 84 -2.02 -17.76 18.46
N TYR A 85 -1.91 -16.45 18.73
CA TYR A 85 -1.20 -15.95 19.90
C TYR A 85 -1.90 -16.33 21.21
N GLU A 86 -3.24 -16.22 21.26
CA GLU A 86 -4.02 -16.66 22.40
C GLU A 86 -3.96 -18.17 22.60
N CYS A 87 -3.96 -18.97 21.52
CA CYS A 87 -3.76 -20.41 21.65
C CYS A 87 -2.36 -20.78 22.16
N ARG A 88 -1.34 -19.95 21.87
CA ARG A 88 0.04 -20.14 22.31
C ARG A 88 0.26 -19.74 23.77
N SER A 89 -0.52 -18.78 24.29
CA SER A 89 -0.41 -18.29 25.67
C SER A 89 -1.15 -19.17 26.68
N LEU A 90 -1.94 -20.16 26.23
CA LEU A 90 -2.67 -21.06 27.10
C LEU A 90 -1.77 -22.06 27.83
N PRO A 91 -2.03 -22.33 29.13
CA PRO A 91 -1.40 -23.43 29.84
C PRO A 91 -1.72 -24.79 29.20
N PRO A 92 -0.79 -25.76 29.22
CA PRO A 92 -1.05 -27.11 28.72
C PRO A 92 -2.19 -27.74 29.52
N GLY A 93 -3.24 -28.20 28.81
CA GLY A 93 -4.39 -28.88 29.41
C GLY A 93 -5.71 -28.10 29.42
N GLN A 94 -5.74 -26.85 28.95
CA GLN A 94 -6.99 -26.09 28.81
C GLN A 94 -7.72 -26.36 27.48
N THR A 95 -9.04 -26.16 27.49
CA THR A 95 -9.91 -26.33 26.31
C THR A 95 -9.54 -25.38 25.18
N PRO A 96 -9.61 -25.81 23.91
CA PRO A 96 -9.38 -24.96 22.75
C PRO A 96 -10.22 -23.68 22.79
N ILE A 97 -9.58 -22.55 22.47
CA ILE A 97 -10.29 -21.27 22.33
C ILE A 97 -11.27 -21.38 21.17
N ASP A 98 -12.51 -20.93 21.38
CA ASP A 98 -13.51 -20.91 20.32
C ASP A 98 -13.08 -19.96 19.19
N ILE A 99 -12.74 -20.54 18.04
CA ILE A 99 -12.30 -19.83 16.83
C ILE A 99 -13.33 -18.78 16.36
N ARG A 100 -14.62 -18.96 16.68
CA ARG A 100 -15.70 -18.04 16.29
C ARG A 100 -15.55 -16.66 16.91
N LYS A 101 -14.88 -16.56 18.06
CA LYS A 101 -14.58 -15.28 18.73
C LYS A 101 -13.56 -14.43 17.97
N PHE A 102 -12.80 -15.05 17.07
CA PHE A 102 -11.71 -14.42 16.32
C PHE A 102 -12.05 -14.27 14.83
N ILE A 103 -13.27 -14.62 14.41
CA ILE A 103 -13.70 -14.39 13.02
C ILE A 103 -13.74 -12.88 12.75
N ILE A 104 -13.00 -12.45 11.73
CA ILE A 104 -13.00 -11.09 11.23
C ILE A 104 -14.34 -10.86 10.53
N LYS A 105 -15.27 -10.20 11.23
CA LYS A 105 -16.57 -9.83 10.67
C LYS A 105 -16.39 -8.70 9.67
N SER A 106 -16.90 -8.88 8.45
CA SER A 106 -16.95 -7.79 7.49
C SER A 106 -18.06 -6.79 7.88
N ALA A 107 -18.02 -5.58 7.35
CA ALA A 107 -19.08 -4.58 7.57
C ALA A 107 -20.46 -5.07 7.04
N GLU A 108 -20.46 -6.01 6.08
CA GLU A 108 -21.67 -6.60 5.47
C GLU A 108 -22.29 -7.69 6.36
N ASP A 109 -21.49 -8.40 7.18
CA ASP A 109 -22.00 -9.44 8.09
C ASP A 109 -22.75 -8.90 9.31
N GLN A 110 -22.58 -7.60 9.62
CA GLN A 110 -23.34 -6.94 10.69
C GLN A 110 -24.80 -6.66 10.30
N GLU A 111 -25.11 -6.52 9.01
CA GLU A 111 -26.48 -6.28 8.54
C GLU A 111 -27.33 -7.56 8.47
N HIS A 112 -26.72 -8.72 8.21
CA HIS A 112 -27.43 -9.99 8.06
C HIS A 112 -27.79 -10.66 9.41
N PHE A 113 -26.97 -10.50 10.46
CA PHE A 113 -27.27 -11.07 11.78
C PHE A 113 -28.45 -10.37 12.48
N ILE A 114 -28.70 -9.09 12.16
CA ILE A 114 -29.84 -8.33 12.68
C ILE A 114 -31.17 -8.83 12.08
N LYS A 115 -31.14 -9.50 10.92
CA LYS A 115 -32.35 -9.87 10.17
C LYS A 115 -32.85 -11.30 10.36
N THR A 116 -32.10 -12.22 10.98
CA THR A 116 -32.50 -13.65 11.02
C THR A 116 -32.39 -14.36 12.39
N GLY A 117 -32.02 -13.67 13.46
CA GLY A 117 -32.03 -14.26 14.81
C GLY A 117 -33.36 -14.03 15.53
N THR A 118 -34.30 -14.99 15.46
CA THR A 118 -35.45 -15.05 16.38
C THR A 118 -34.93 -15.34 17.79
N ILE A 119 -34.77 -14.31 18.62
CA ILE A 119 -34.41 -14.48 20.02
C ILE A 119 -35.70 -14.64 20.82
N SER A 120 -35.88 -15.83 21.40
CA SER A 120 -36.91 -16.13 22.38
C SER A 120 -36.84 -15.13 23.53
N MET A 121 -37.97 -14.49 23.80
CA MET A 121 -38.22 -13.54 24.86
C MET A 121 -37.91 -14.17 26.23
N GLY A 122 -36.72 -13.91 26.76
CA GLY A 122 -36.45 -14.00 28.20
C GLY A 122 -36.73 -12.63 28.79
N GLU A 123 -37.79 -12.51 29.56
CA GLU A 123 -38.18 -11.27 30.23
C GLU A 123 -37.04 -10.78 31.14
N SER A 124 -36.37 -9.71 30.71
CA SER A 124 -35.66 -8.83 31.61
C SER A 124 -35.75 -7.42 31.05
N ARG A 125 -36.66 -6.64 31.64
CA ARG A 125 -36.75 -5.19 31.48
C ARG A 125 -35.47 -4.57 32.06
N ALA A 126 -34.39 -4.59 31.29
CA ALA A 126 -33.26 -3.71 31.48
C ALA A 126 -33.38 -2.59 30.44
N ASN A 127 -33.50 -1.37 30.93
CA ASN A 127 -33.68 -0.16 30.15
C ASN A 127 -32.65 -0.08 29.00
N VAL A 128 -33.16 0.02 27.77
CA VAL A 128 -32.37 0.46 26.62
C VAL A 128 -31.97 1.91 26.87
N THR A 129 -30.81 2.10 27.50
CA THR A 129 -30.15 3.41 27.52
C THR A 129 -29.81 3.80 26.10
N LYS A 130 -30.41 4.92 25.66
CA LYS A 130 -30.11 5.65 24.43
C LYS A 130 -28.61 5.58 24.10
N ILE A 131 -28.28 5.18 22.87
CA ILE A 131 -26.95 5.43 22.30
C ILE A 131 -26.70 6.94 22.42
N ASN A 132 -25.72 7.33 23.24
CA ASN A 132 -25.35 8.73 23.42
C ASN A 132 -25.03 9.33 22.04
N LYS A 133 -25.81 10.33 21.59
CA LYS A 133 -25.44 11.15 20.42
C LYS A 133 -24.09 11.80 20.73
N PHE A 134 -23.06 11.44 19.98
CA PHE A 134 -21.77 12.11 20.04
C PHE A 134 -21.95 13.56 19.58
N ASP A 135 -21.68 14.51 20.47
CA ASP A 135 -21.96 15.92 20.22
C ASP A 135 -20.78 16.59 19.53
N LEU A 136 -20.92 16.79 18.22
CA LEU A 136 -19.92 17.44 17.38
C LEU A 136 -19.63 18.89 17.79
N THR A 137 -20.55 19.55 18.50
CA THR A 137 -20.38 20.95 18.90
C THR A 137 -19.36 21.14 20.02
N LYS A 138 -19.02 20.07 20.74
CA LYS A 138 -18.04 20.08 21.83
C LYS A 138 -16.60 19.89 21.36
N ILE A 139 -16.42 19.54 20.10
CA ILE A 139 -15.10 19.27 19.51
C ILE A 139 -14.60 20.55 18.91
N LYS A 140 -13.41 20.97 19.35
CA LYS A 140 -12.75 22.12 18.74
C LYS A 140 -12.32 21.75 17.32
N LEU A 141 -12.78 22.54 16.35
CA LEU A 141 -12.35 22.47 14.95
C LEU A 141 -11.45 23.68 14.67
N TRP A 142 -10.34 23.44 14.00
CA TRP A 142 -9.43 24.47 13.53
C TRP A 142 -9.52 24.55 12.01
N ASN A 143 -9.54 25.76 11.45
CA ASN A 143 -9.38 25.96 10.01
C ASN A 143 -7.90 25.93 9.64
N SER A 144 -7.60 25.73 8.35
CA SER A 144 -6.21 25.75 7.85
C SER A 144 -5.46 27.04 8.13
N ASP A 145 -6.19 28.15 8.20
CA ASP A 145 -5.62 29.50 8.28
C ASP A 145 -5.60 30.02 9.73
N ASP A 146 -5.98 29.20 10.70
CA ASP A 146 -6.01 29.59 12.11
C ASP A 146 -4.57 29.78 12.64
N PRO A 147 -4.26 30.91 13.30
CA PRO A 147 -2.90 31.20 13.78
C PRO A 147 -2.45 30.27 14.91
N ASP A 148 -3.40 29.72 15.66
CA ASP A 148 -3.17 28.80 16.79
C ASP A 148 -3.36 27.32 16.40
N LEU A 149 -3.23 27.00 15.12
CA LEU A 149 -3.32 25.61 14.64
C LEU A 149 -2.23 24.76 15.33
N PRO A 150 -2.60 23.63 15.98
CA PRO A 150 -1.63 22.76 16.60
C PRO A 150 -0.59 22.24 15.62
N ARG A 151 0.68 22.18 16.06
CA ARG A 151 1.77 21.58 15.29
C ARG A 151 1.53 20.08 15.14
N PHE A 152 1.65 19.61 13.91
CA PHE A 152 1.50 18.22 13.53
C PHE A 152 2.37 17.93 12.31
N ASP A 153 3.36 17.06 12.46
CA ASP A 153 4.29 16.73 11.37
C ASP A 153 3.65 15.74 10.39
N GLU A 154 3.30 16.23 9.20
CA GLU A 154 2.69 15.41 8.15
C GLU A 154 3.68 14.58 7.35
N LEU A 155 4.98 14.94 7.31
CA LEU A 155 5.85 14.52 6.20
C LEU A 155 6.81 13.38 6.56
N THR A 156 7.11 13.18 7.84
CA THR A 156 8.16 12.24 8.26
C THR A 156 7.62 10.87 8.65
N HIS A 157 6.58 10.82 9.49
CA HIS A 157 6.12 9.58 10.12
C HIS A 157 4.59 9.41 10.24
N CYS A 158 3.80 10.26 9.60
CA CYS A 158 2.34 10.19 9.68
C CYS A 158 1.76 9.15 8.70
N GLU A 159 0.75 8.40 9.16
CA GLU A 159 0.02 7.39 8.39
C GLU A 159 -1.47 7.71 8.28
N ILE A 160 -2.11 7.24 7.20
CA ILE A 160 -3.57 7.31 7.04
C ILE A 160 -4.21 6.08 7.69
N GLY A 161 -4.88 6.27 8.82
CA GLY A 161 -5.62 5.19 9.49
C GLY A 161 -6.95 4.86 8.81
N LYS A 162 -7.71 5.88 8.38
CA LYS A 162 -8.98 5.74 7.64
C LYS A 162 -9.24 6.94 6.75
N TRP A 163 -9.94 6.73 5.63
CA TRP A 163 -10.37 7.81 4.76
C TRP A 163 -11.71 7.50 4.08
N ALA A 164 -12.40 8.55 3.63
CA ALA A 164 -13.57 8.44 2.76
C ALA A 164 -13.71 9.68 1.88
N ILE A 165 -14.10 9.47 0.63
CA ILE A 165 -14.37 10.54 -0.34
C ILE A 165 -15.83 10.46 -0.78
N PHE A 166 -16.49 11.61 -0.85
CA PHE A 166 -17.85 11.74 -1.32
C PHE A 166 -17.96 12.84 -2.37
N LYS A 167 -18.89 12.68 -3.31
CA LYS A 167 -19.25 13.69 -4.31
C LYS A 167 -20.74 13.99 -4.25
N GLU A 168 -21.06 15.26 -4.15
CA GLU A 168 -22.39 15.79 -4.39
C GLU A 168 -22.53 16.10 -5.88
N THR A 169 -23.59 15.58 -6.50
CA THR A 169 -23.90 15.90 -7.90
C THR A 169 -24.90 17.05 -7.95
N ASN A 170 -24.45 18.22 -8.42
CA ASN A 170 -25.30 19.36 -8.74
C ASN A 170 -25.17 19.71 -10.23
N ASP A 171 -26.22 20.32 -10.79
CA ASP A 171 -26.33 20.55 -12.23
C ASP A 171 -25.20 21.43 -12.82
N ASN A 172 -24.64 22.35 -12.02
CA ASN A 172 -23.61 23.32 -12.44
C ASN A 172 -22.31 23.27 -11.59
N SER A 173 -22.21 22.37 -10.61
CA SER A 173 -21.03 22.27 -9.75
C SER A 173 -20.83 20.86 -9.19
N SER A 174 -19.58 20.45 -9.02
CA SER A 174 -19.24 19.24 -8.28
C SER A 174 -18.67 19.63 -6.93
N VAL A 175 -19.30 19.16 -5.85
CA VAL A 175 -18.78 19.34 -4.48
C VAL A 175 -18.18 18.02 -4.01
N PHE A 176 -16.95 18.07 -3.51
CA PHE A 176 -16.24 16.95 -2.96
C PHE A 176 -16.06 17.11 -1.45
N PHE A 177 -16.19 16.00 -0.74
CA PHE A 177 -15.91 15.92 0.69
C PHE A 177 -14.86 14.84 0.93
N VAL A 178 -13.80 15.18 1.65
CA VAL A 178 -12.73 14.25 2.04
C VAL A 178 -12.69 14.18 3.56
N LEU A 179 -12.74 12.95 4.07
CA LEU A 179 -12.55 12.63 5.48
C LEU A 179 -11.25 11.86 5.61
N GLU A 180 -10.37 12.30 6.51
CA GLU A 180 -9.11 11.62 6.79
C GLU A 180 -8.90 11.48 8.30
N LEU A 181 -8.44 10.29 8.69
CA LEU A 181 -7.95 9.98 10.02
C LEU A 181 -6.46 9.72 9.88
N GLN A 182 -5.66 10.63 10.45
CA GLN A 182 -4.21 10.61 10.42
C GLN A 182 -3.64 10.28 11.79
N VAL A 183 -2.57 9.49 11.80
CA VAL A 183 -1.96 8.93 13.01
C VAL A 183 -0.45 9.04 12.90
N ILE A 184 0.19 9.54 13.96
CA ILE A 184 1.62 9.38 14.17
C ILE A 184 1.82 8.10 15.01
N PRO A 185 2.49 7.05 14.50
CA PRO A 185 2.76 5.84 15.27
C PRO A 185 3.53 6.18 16.56
N GLU A 186 3.25 5.45 17.63
CA GLU A 186 3.78 5.75 18.97
C GLU A 186 5.31 5.80 19.02
N GLN A 187 5.98 4.94 18.25
CA GLN A 187 7.44 4.90 18.13
C GLN A 187 8.07 6.16 17.53
N TYR A 188 7.28 7.00 16.84
CA TYR A 188 7.73 8.23 16.20
C TYR A 188 7.10 9.48 16.82
N TYR A 189 6.25 9.31 17.84
CA TYR A 189 5.56 10.41 18.48
C TYR A 189 6.47 11.09 19.49
N ASP A 190 6.84 12.34 19.19
CA ASP A 190 7.58 13.21 20.09
C ASP A 190 6.74 14.45 20.40
N ARG A 191 6.49 14.68 21.70
CA ARG A 191 5.75 15.85 22.19
C ARG A 191 6.46 17.17 21.93
N THR A 192 7.76 17.16 21.63
CA THR A 192 8.50 18.37 21.25
C THR A 192 8.22 18.80 19.81
N THR A 193 7.84 17.86 18.93
CA THR A 193 7.61 18.10 17.50
C THR A 193 6.13 18.15 17.14
N SER A 194 5.26 17.43 17.86
CA SER A 194 3.81 17.41 17.63
C SER A 194 3.03 17.39 18.94
N ASN A 195 2.02 18.24 19.04
CA ASN A 195 1.22 18.36 20.27
C ASN A 195 0.27 17.18 20.46
N TYR A 196 -0.13 16.51 19.37
CA TYR A 196 -1.13 15.45 19.37
C TYR A 196 -0.67 14.31 18.47
N ARG A 197 -1.05 13.09 18.83
CA ARG A 197 -0.75 11.89 18.05
C ARG A 197 -1.75 11.66 16.92
N LEU A 198 -2.98 12.11 17.11
CA LEU A 198 -4.10 11.82 16.20
C LEU A 198 -4.70 13.11 15.64
N ARG A 199 -4.95 13.10 14.33
CA ARG A 199 -5.59 14.22 13.63
C ARG A 199 -6.71 13.75 12.73
N PHE A 200 -7.86 14.38 12.84
CA PHE A 200 -8.95 14.27 11.87
C PHE A 200 -8.87 15.47 10.94
N ARG A 201 -8.95 15.23 9.63
CA ARG A 201 -9.00 16.27 8.60
C ARG A 201 -10.29 16.11 7.81
N TYR A 202 -11.00 17.22 7.66
CA TYR A 202 -12.19 17.37 6.84
C TYR A 202 -11.89 18.41 5.76
N GLU A 203 -12.08 18.04 4.51
CA GLU A 203 -11.97 18.96 3.38
C GLU A 203 -13.28 18.98 2.60
N LYS A 204 -13.73 20.18 2.26
CA LYS A 204 -14.83 20.42 1.32
C LYS A 204 -14.28 21.26 0.16
N GLN A 205 -14.33 20.71 -1.04
CA GLN A 205 -13.90 21.39 -2.27
C GLN A 205 -15.09 21.57 -3.21
N ILE A 206 -15.30 22.78 -3.69
CA ILE A 206 -16.35 23.10 -4.68
C ILE A 206 -15.65 23.42 -6.00
N ILE A 207 -16.01 22.68 -7.05
CA ILE A 207 -15.55 22.89 -8.43
C ILE A 207 -16.74 23.36 -9.26
N ILE A 208 -16.61 24.52 -9.89
CA ILE A 208 -17.64 25.17 -10.71
C ILE A 208 -17.19 25.12 -12.17
N GLY A 209 -18.04 24.61 -13.06
CA GLY A 209 -17.74 24.43 -14.49
C GLY A 209 -17.25 23.02 -14.89
N GLU A 210 -17.33 22.70 -16.19
CA GLU A 210 -16.93 21.40 -16.77
C GLU A 210 -15.41 21.25 -16.90
N GLU A 211 -14.66 22.37 -16.93
CA GLU A 211 -13.20 22.38 -16.96
C GLU A 211 -12.63 22.75 -15.59
N LEU A 212 -11.69 21.95 -15.11
CA LEU A 212 -11.02 21.98 -13.79
C LEU A 212 -10.26 23.28 -13.43
N GLN A 213 -10.51 24.41 -14.10
CA GLN A 213 -9.63 25.58 -14.06
C GLN A 213 -10.20 26.91 -13.56
N HIS A 214 -11.48 27.09 -13.24
CA HIS A 214 -11.96 28.42 -12.79
C HIS A 214 -12.83 28.36 -11.52
N ASP A 215 -12.40 29.10 -10.49
CA ASP A 215 -12.95 29.24 -9.14
C ASP A 215 -13.09 27.96 -8.29
N LYS A 216 -11.99 27.59 -7.63
CA LYS A 216 -11.95 26.56 -6.59
C LYS A 216 -12.19 27.19 -5.22
N LYS A 217 -13.23 26.76 -4.50
CA LYS A 217 -13.41 27.08 -3.08
C LYS A 217 -13.09 25.85 -2.25
N VAL A 218 -12.07 25.96 -1.40
CA VAL A 218 -11.62 24.87 -0.53
C VAL A 218 -11.80 25.30 0.93
N LEU A 219 -12.48 24.48 1.71
CA LEU A 219 -12.56 24.59 3.16
C LEU A 219 -11.86 23.38 3.76
N ILE A 220 -10.82 23.61 4.57
CA ILE A 220 -10.11 22.55 5.27
C ILE A 220 -10.22 22.80 6.77
N GLN A 221 -10.66 21.79 7.50
CA GLN A 221 -10.80 21.80 8.94
C GLN A 221 -10.08 20.61 9.57
N TYR A 222 -9.56 20.82 10.77
CA TYR A 222 -8.83 19.84 11.54
C TYR A 222 -9.46 19.67 12.91
N ALA A 223 -9.37 18.47 13.47
CA ALA A 223 -9.53 18.22 14.88
C ALA A 223 -8.34 17.39 15.37
N PHE A 224 -7.89 17.68 16.58
CA PHE A 224 -6.74 17.00 17.17
C PHE A 224 -7.18 16.37 18.50
N THR A 225 -6.75 15.14 18.73
CA THR A 225 -7.02 14.41 19.98
C THR A 225 -5.90 13.40 20.21
N ASP A 226 -5.78 12.90 21.44
CA ASP A 226 -4.97 11.72 21.75
C ASP A 226 -5.83 10.49 22.03
N ASP A 227 -7.17 10.64 22.15
CA ASP A 227 -8.11 9.53 22.35
C ASP A 227 -8.52 8.90 21.00
N PRO A 228 -8.12 7.65 20.71
CA PRO A 228 -8.52 6.96 19.49
C PRO A 228 -10.03 6.80 19.37
N ASN A 229 -10.75 6.66 20.48
CA ASN A 229 -12.20 6.50 20.47
C ASN A 229 -12.90 7.78 20.07
N GLU A 230 -12.43 8.93 20.57
CA GLU A 230 -12.94 10.24 20.17
C GLU A 230 -12.72 10.48 18.68
N GLN A 231 -11.51 10.21 18.19
CA GLN A 231 -11.18 10.36 16.77
C GLN A 231 -12.04 9.44 15.89
N GLN A 232 -12.24 8.19 16.29
CA GLN A 232 -13.08 7.24 15.56
C GLN A 232 -14.56 7.66 15.57
N ARG A 233 -15.08 8.18 16.69
CA ARG A 233 -16.45 8.71 16.79
C ARG A 233 -16.63 9.94 15.90
N LEU A 234 -15.63 10.83 15.87
CA LEU A 234 -15.63 12.00 14.99
C LEU A 234 -15.68 11.58 13.52
N PHE A 235 -14.80 10.69 13.09
CA PHE A 235 -14.81 10.15 11.73
C PHE A 235 -16.17 9.49 11.40
N ALA A 236 -16.68 8.62 12.26
CA ALA A 236 -17.95 7.93 12.03
C ALA A 236 -19.14 8.89 11.92
N SER A 237 -19.17 9.94 12.74
CA SER A 237 -20.25 10.94 12.71
C SER A 237 -20.25 11.76 11.41
N TYR A 238 -19.08 12.21 10.94
CA TYR A 238 -18.95 12.91 9.66
C TYR A 238 -19.24 11.97 8.48
N TYR A 239 -18.75 10.73 8.54
CA TYR A 239 -19.04 9.70 7.55
C TYR A 239 -20.55 9.47 7.43
N TYR A 240 -21.24 9.25 8.55
CA TYR A 240 -22.69 9.05 8.57
C TYR A 240 -23.43 10.29 8.05
N ARG A 241 -22.99 11.50 8.41
CA ARG A 241 -23.57 12.76 7.92
C ARG A 241 -23.44 12.89 6.39
N MET A 242 -22.30 12.51 5.81
CA MET A 242 -22.11 12.55 4.36
C MET A 242 -22.90 11.44 3.66
N ALA A 243 -22.86 10.22 4.20
CA ALA A 243 -23.53 9.06 3.63
C ALA A 243 -25.06 9.15 3.65
N THR A 244 -25.63 9.97 4.54
CA THR A 244 -27.08 10.22 4.64
C THR A 244 -27.53 11.49 3.91
N MET A 245 -26.59 12.27 3.37
CA MET A 245 -26.91 13.51 2.66
C MET A 245 -27.50 13.19 1.28
N PRO A 246 -28.62 13.84 0.88
CA PRO A 246 -29.21 13.60 -0.43
C PRO A 246 -28.24 14.03 -1.54
N ARG A 247 -28.25 13.31 -2.68
CA ARG A 247 -27.41 13.58 -3.87
C ARG A 247 -25.89 13.47 -3.63
N VAL A 248 -25.49 12.96 -2.47
CA VAL A 248 -24.10 12.65 -2.15
C VAL A 248 -23.86 11.16 -2.34
N THR A 249 -22.83 10.82 -3.12
CA THR A 249 -22.42 9.44 -3.34
C THR A 249 -21.00 9.25 -2.85
N ARG A 250 -20.73 8.09 -2.23
CA ARG A 250 -19.37 7.72 -1.85
C ARG A 250 -18.63 7.31 -3.11
N ILE A 251 -17.44 7.88 -3.29
CA ILE A 251 -16.58 7.55 -4.41
C ILE A 251 -15.39 6.72 -3.91
N ARG A 252 -15.06 5.71 -4.71
CA ARG A 252 -13.94 4.80 -4.48
C ARG A 252 -12.84 4.95 -5.55
N GLU A 253 -13.13 5.67 -6.62
CA GLU A 253 -12.21 5.97 -7.72
C GLU A 253 -11.58 7.35 -7.53
N MET A 254 -10.36 7.53 -8.00
CA MET A 254 -9.62 8.79 -7.83
C MET A 254 -10.27 9.93 -8.61
N LEU A 255 -10.40 11.07 -7.93
CA LEU A 255 -10.80 12.38 -8.43
C LEU A 255 -9.56 13.31 -8.38
N PRO A 256 -9.61 14.55 -8.92
CA PRO A 256 -8.44 15.34 -9.36
C PRO A 256 -7.23 15.32 -8.42
N ASN A 257 -6.02 15.48 -8.99
CA ASN A 257 -4.69 15.43 -8.34
C ASN A 257 -4.46 16.37 -7.14
N GLU A 258 -5.51 17.00 -6.61
CA GLU A 258 -5.48 18.03 -5.58
C GLU A 258 -6.49 17.76 -4.43
N LEU A 259 -7.25 16.67 -4.46
CA LEU A 259 -8.27 16.38 -3.46
C LEU A 259 -7.70 15.55 -2.29
N GLY A 260 -7.60 16.16 -1.10
CA GLY A 260 -7.07 15.50 0.09
C GLY A 260 -5.65 15.93 0.47
N SER A 261 -5.13 15.39 1.59
CA SER A 261 -3.74 15.61 1.99
C SER A 261 -2.76 14.91 1.05
N LYS A 262 -1.51 15.39 0.99
CA LYS A 262 -0.43 14.73 0.24
C LYS A 262 -0.24 13.27 0.65
N LEU A 263 -0.44 12.96 1.93
CA LEU A 263 -0.39 11.59 2.47
C LEU A 263 -1.51 10.71 1.89
N LEU A 264 -2.74 11.23 1.84
CA LEU A 264 -3.86 10.53 1.24
C LEU A 264 -3.63 10.32 -0.25
N LEU A 265 -3.24 11.36 -0.98
CA LEU A 265 -2.95 11.28 -2.42
C LEU A 265 -1.89 10.23 -2.72
N ARG A 266 -0.80 10.18 -1.94
CA ARG A 266 0.24 9.14 -2.04
C ARG A 266 -0.32 7.74 -1.78
N SER A 267 -1.16 7.60 -0.75
CA SER A 267 -1.77 6.31 -0.39
C SER A 267 -2.73 5.80 -1.46
N LEU A 268 -3.57 6.69 -2.00
CA LEU A 268 -4.50 6.39 -3.09
C LEU A 268 -3.76 6.05 -4.38
N PHE A 269 -2.66 6.75 -4.67
CA PHE A 269 -1.82 6.48 -5.82
C PHE A 269 -1.19 5.08 -5.77
N ILE A 270 -0.63 4.69 -4.63
CA ILE A 270 -0.08 3.33 -4.43
C ILE A 270 -1.19 2.29 -4.57
N HIS A 271 -2.34 2.52 -3.93
CA HIS A 271 -3.49 1.62 -4.03
C HIS A 271 -3.99 1.45 -5.47
N ARG A 272 -4.01 2.52 -6.27
CA ARG A 272 -4.37 2.48 -7.69
C ARG A 272 -3.39 1.60 -8.45
N ILE A 273 -2.09 1.82 -8.27
CA ILE A 273 -1.04 1.01 -8.89
C ILE A 273 -1.16 -0.48 -8.51
N ASP A 274 -1.58 -0.78 -7.29
CA ASP A 274 -1.73 -2.16 -6.80
C ASP A 274 -3.01 -2.86 -7.31
N THR A 275 -4.07 -2.10 -7.58
CA THR A 275 -5.41 -2.65 -7.91
C THR A 275 -5.79 -2.50 -9.38
N GLN A 276 -5.06 -1.67 -10.14
CA GLN A 276 -5.34 -1.40 -11.54
C GLN A 276 -5.15 -2.67 -12.38
N ILE A 277 -6.15 -2.94 -13.23
CA ILE A 277 -6.02 -3.91 -14.32
C ILE A 277 -5.26 -3.20 -15.45
N LEU A 278 -4.15 -3.78 -15.88
CA LEU A 278 -3.30 -3.19 -16.91
C LEU A 278 -3.88 -3.45 -18.30
N ASP A 279 -3.90 -2.39 -19.12
CA ASP A 279 -4.18 -2.50 -20.55
C ASP A 279 -3.02 -3.20 -21.26
N GLU A 280 -3.32 -3.94 -22.33
CA GLU A 280 -2.36 -4.69 -23.13
C GLU A 280 -1.25 -3.78 -23.69
N ASN A 281 -1.61 -2.59 -24.18
CA ASN A 281 -0.62 -1.62 -24.68
C ASN A 281 0.33 -1.15 -23.57
N VAL A 282 -0.18 -1.00 -22.34
CA VAL A 282 0.63 -0.61 -21.18
C VAL A 282 1.55 -1.77 -20.79
N CYS A 283 1.04 -3.00 -20.77
CA CYS A 283 1.86 -4.21 -20.56
C CYS A 283 2.99 -4.29 -21.59
N GLN A 284 2.69 -4.12 -22.88
CA GLN A 284 3.67 -4.20 -23.95
C GLN A 284 4.73 -3.11 -23.85
N LEU A 285 4.35 -1.87 -23.49
CA LEU A 285 5.29 -0.79 -23.24
C LEU A 285 6.25 -1.14 -22.09
N ILE A 286 5.73 -1.62 -20.96
CA ILE A 286 6.53 -1.96 -19.79
C ILE A 286 7.48 -3.13 -20.10
N GLU A 287 7.00 -4.17 -20.79
CA GLU A 287 7.87 -5.26 -21.23
C GLU A 287 8.97 -4.78 -22.16
N SER A 288 8.65 -3.90 -23.10
CA SER A 288 9.62 -3.35 -24.05
C SER A 288 10.70 -2.55 -23.33
N ILE A 289 10.32 -1.62 -22.44
CA ILE A 289 11.28 -0.83 -21.64
C ILE A 289 12.18 -1.76 -20.82
N TRP A 290 11.60 -2.79 -20.21
CA TRP A 290 12.32 -3.73 -19.36
C TRP A 290 13.31 -4.59 -20.16
N LEU A 291 12.87 -5.13 -21.30
CA LEU A 291 13.69 -5.98 -22.16
C LEU A 291 14.82 -5.18 -22.81
N GLU A 292 14.55 -3.97 -23.27
CA GLU A 292 15.57 -3.08 -23.83
C GLU A 292 16.62 -2.75 -22.78
N SER A 293 16.18 -2.32 -21.59
CA SER A 293 17.09 -1.92 -20.51
C SER A 293 18.00 -3.07 -20.04
N ILE A 294 17.44 -4.28 -19.88
CA ILE A 294 18.23 -5.45 -19.50
C ILE A 294 19.09 -5.94 -20.66
N GLY A 295 18.58 -5.88 -21.89
CA GLY A 295 19.29 -6.26 -23.10
C GLY A 295 20.55 -5.43 -23.29
N ASP A 296 20.42 -4.11 -23.22
CA ASP A 296 21.53 -3.16 -23.34
C ASP A 296 22.61 -3.40 -22.28
N LEU A 297 22.20 -3.54 -21.02
CA LEU A 297 23.15 -3.81 -19.94
C LEU A 297 23.85 -5.17 -20.11
N ASN A 298 23.11 -6.21 -20.48
CA ASN A 298 23.70 -7.53 -20.74
C ASN A 298 24.66 -7.50 -21.94
N ASN A 299 24.39 -6.67 -22.95
CA ASN A 299 25.28 -6.48 -24.09
C ASN A 299 26.59 -5.83 -23.66
N ILE A 300 26.53 -4.82 -22.79
CA ILE A 300 27.70 -4.04 -22.36
C ILE A 300 28.55 -4.79 -21.32
N LEU A 301 27.90 -5.39 -20.32
CA LEU A 301 28.56 -5.95 -19.14
C LEU A 301 29.05 -7.38 -19.38
N SER A 302 30.16 -7.73 -18.73
CA SER A 302 30.67 -9.12 -18.70
C SER A 302 30.23 -9.90 -17.45
N ILE A 303 29.57 -9.24 -16.50
CA ILE A 303 29.03 -9.84 -15.27
C ILE A 303 27.50 -9.75 -15.23
N SER A 304 26.87 -10.59 -14.41
CA SER A 304 25.42 -10.53 -14.15
C SER A 304 25.05 -9.27 -13.36
N LEU A 305 23.90 -8.67 -13.70
CA LEU A 305 23.33 -7.54 -12.95
C LEU A 305 23.10 -7.85 -11.46
N GLU A 306 22.84 -9.12 -11.13
CA GLU A 306 22.62 -9.58 -9.75
C GLU A 306 23.87 -9.45 -8.87
N SER A 307 25.06 -9.39 -9.49
CA SER A 307 26.33 -9.25 -8.77
C SER A 307 26.73 -7.80 -8.50
N ILE A 308 26.04 -6.84 -9.12
CA ILE A 308 26.33 -5.42 -8.97
C ILE A 308 25.58 -4.90 -7.75
N THR A 309 26.30 -4.24 -6.85
CA THR A 309 25.73 -3.63 -5.65
C THR A 309 25.70 -2.11 -5.75
N LEU A 310 24.81 -1.46 -4.99
CA LEU A 310 24.77 0.01 -4.92
C LEU A 310 26.13 0.60 -4.50
N LYS A 311 26.85 -0.09 -3.61
CA LYS A 311 28.21 0.30 -3.20
C LYS A 311 29.17 0.32 -4.39
N THR A 312 29.17 -0.75 -5.19
CA THR A 312 30.01 -0.87 -6.39
C THR A 312 29.74 0.27 -7.38
N ILE A 313 28.47 0.65 -7.57
CA ILE A 313 28.08 1.76 -8.44
C ILE A 313 28.61 3.10 -7.91
N ILE A 314 28.43 3.37 -6.60
CA ILE A 314 28.93 4.61 -5.98
C ILE A 314 30.46 4.73 -6.12
N GLU A 315 31.19 3.63 -5.91
CA GLU A 315 32.65 3.62 -6.06
C GLU A 315 33.09 3.84 -7.53
N ALA A 316 32.31 3.31 -8.48
CA ALA A 316 32.53 3.49 -9.91
C ALA A 316 32.25 4.94 -10.34
N GLU A 317 31.19 5.55 -9.85
CA GLU A 317 30.89 6.98 -10.08
C GLU A 317 31.96 7.89 -9.49
N ALA A 318 32.46 7.58 -8.30
CA ALA A 318 33.58 8.31 -7.71
C ALA A 318 34.84 8.21 -8.59
N ALA A 319 35.08 7.06 -9.24
CA ALA A 319 36.18 6.91 -10.18
C ALA A 319 35.98 7.75 -11.45
N LEU A 320 34.76 7.83 -11.99
CA LEU A 320 34.44 8.70 -13.13
C LEU A 320 34.56 10.18 -12.77
N LEU A 321 34.18 10.58 -11.55
CA LEU A 321 34.34 11.95 -11.05
C LEU A 321 35.82 12.32 -10.87
N GLU A 322 36.63 11.40 -10.33
CA GLU A 322 38.07 11.53 -10.24
C GLU A 322 38.69 11.69 -11.64
N LEU A 323 38.29 10.86 -12.60
CA LEU A 323 38.74 10.97 -13.98
C LEU A 323 38.35 12.32 -14.60
N LYS A 324 37.12 12.81 -14.36
CA LYS A 324 36.66 14.11 -14.86
C LYS A 324 37.48 15.29 -14.33
N SER A 325 37.91 15.21 -13.08
CA SER A 325 38.61 16.30 -12.38
C SER A 325 40.12 16.26 -12.58
N THR A 326 40.72 15.08 -12.58
CA THR A 326 42.19 14.89 -12.59
C THR A 326 42.72 14.37 -13.91
N ASN A 327 41.86 13.86 -14.80
CA ASN A 327 42.22 13.16 -16.03
C ASN A 327 43.19 11.98 -15.80
N ASN A 328 43.15 11.38 -14.60
CA ASN A 328 44.02 10.29 -14.21
C ASN A 328 43.59 8.96 -14.88
N PRO A 329 44.42 8.33 -15.72
CA PRO A 329 44.06 7.07 -16.39
C PRO A 329 43.87 5.91 -15.41
N ALA A 330 44.46 5.96 -14.21
CA ALA A 330 44.25 4.94 -13.17
C ALA A 330 42.79 4.90 -12.69
N ALA A 331 42.09 6.05 -12.69
CA ALA A 331 40.68 6.11 -12.33
C ALA A 331 39.79 5.38 -13.35
N ALA A 332 40.13 5.46 -14.64
CA ALA A 332 39.44 4.70 -15.69
C ALA A 332 39.64 3.19 -15.53
N LEU A 333 40.85 2.74 -15.18
CA LEU A 333 41.12 1.33 -14.88
C LEU A 333 40.33 0.85 -13.66
N ARG A 334 40.25 1.66 -12.60
CA ARG A 334 39.43 1.36 -11.43
C ARG A 334 37.96 1.21 -11.79
N PHE A 335 37.42 2.11 -12.62
CA PHE A 335 36.06 2.00 -13.12
C PHE A 335 35.80 0.66 -13.81
N TYR A 336 36.63 0.27 -14.78
CA TYR A 336 36.45 -1.01 -15.50
C TYR A 336 36.68 -2.24 -14.63
N SER A 337 37.41 -2.13 -13.52
CA SER A 337 37.52 -3.21 -12.53
C SER A 337 36.26 -3.38 -11.69
N LEU A 338 35.56 -2.28 -11.38
CA LEU A 338 34.33 -2.27 -10.60
C LEU A 338 33.11 -2.65 -11.43
N ILE A 339 33.07 -2.21 -12.69
CA ILE A 339 32.02 -2.52 -13.66
C ILE A 339 32.68 -3.18 -14.88
N PRO A 340 32.92 -4.50 -14.83
CA PRO A 340 33.52 -5.25 -15.92
C PRO A 340 32.66 -5.18 -17.19
N HIS A 341 33.27 -4.68 -18.27
CA HIS A 341 32.64 -4.62 -19.59
C HIS A 341 33.06 -5.83 -20.44
N ARG A 342 32.28 -6.15 -21.48
CA ARG A 342 32.71 -7.11 -22.51
C ARG A 342 33.88 -6.53 -23.32
N PRO A 343 34.75 -7.38 -23.89
CA PRO A 343 35.95 -6.93 -24.60
C PRO A 343 35.68 -5.89 -25.69
N GLN A 344 34.56 -6.00 -26.42
CA GLN A 344 34.19 -5.05 -27.47
C GLN A 344 33.86 -3.62 -26.96
N TYR A 345 33.57 -3.47 -25.66
CA TYR A 345 33.26 -2.18 -25.02
C TYR A 345 34.41 -1.69 -24.13
N ASN A 346 35.53 -2.41 -24.12
CA ASN A 346 36.75 -2.11 -23.36
C ASN A 346 37.91 -1.65 -24.28
N ILE A 347 37.60 -1.35 -25.56
CA ILE A 347 38.60 -1.21 -26.63
C ILE A 347 39.45 0.04 -26.47
N ASP A 348 38.96 1.08 -25.79
CA ASP A 348 39.72 2.29 -25.52
C ASP A 348 39.36 2.82 -24.14
N LEU A 349 40.38 3.17 -23.34
CA LEU A 349 40.23 3.97 -22.13
C LEU A 349 39.30 5.17 -22.40
N ILE A 350 38.62 5.68 -21.38
CA ILE A 350 37.70 6.82 -21.49
C ILE A 350 38.51 8.06 -21.93
N LYS A 351 38.60 8.29 -23.26
CA LYS A 351 39.53 9.26 -23.88
C LYS A 351 38.93 10.65 -24.09
N ASN A 352 37.61 10.75 -24.16
CA ASN A 352 36.93 12.00 -24.48
C ASN A 352 35.71 12.21 -23.57
N ARG A 353 35.23 13.46 -23.54
CA ARG A 353 34.08 13.85 -22.71
C ARG A 353 32.81 13.06 -23.02
N ARG A 354 32.61 12.68 -24.29
CA ARG A 354 31.45 11.90 -24.71
C ARG A 354 31.47 10.51 -24.09
N ALA A 355 32.58 9.80 -24.20
CA ALA A 355 32.77 8.48 -23.59
C ALA A 355 32.62 8.56 -22.06
N LEU A 356 33.09 9.64 -21.43
CA LEU A 356 32.89 9.86 -20.00
C LEU A 356 31.40 10.00 -19.65
N THR A 357 30.66 10.82 -20.40
CA THR A 357 29.20 10.97 -20.21
C THR A 357 28.50 9.63 -20.40
N GLU A 358 28.82 8.87 -21.45
CA GLU A 358 28.24 7.54 -21.70
C GLU A 358 28.47 6.57 -20.51
N LYS A 359 29.62 6.65 -19.81
CA LYS A 359 29.86 5.85 -18.60
C LYS A 359 29.11 6.36 -17.37
N ILE A 360 28.90 7.67 -17.26
CA ILE A 360 28.06 8.24 -16.18
C ILE A 360 26.61 7.80 -16.39
N ASP A 361 26.11 7.90 -17.62
CA ASP A 361 24.76 7.46 -17.99
C ASP A 361 24.58 5.96 -17.74
N LEU A 362 25.60 5.14 -18.01
CA LEU A 362 25.61 3.72 -17.65
C LEU A 362 25.48 3.49 -16.14
N CYS A 363 26.22 4.22 -15.31
CA CYS A 363 26.08 4.12 -13.84
C CYS A 363 24.66 4.50 -13.37
N GLN A 364 24.07 5.53 -13.98
CA GLN A 364 22.71 5.94 -13.68
C GLN A 364 21.71 4.85 -14.05
N MET A 365 21.82 4.29 -15.25
CA MET A 365 20.99 3.17 -15.70
C MET A 365 21.13 1.94 -14.79
N LEU A 366 22.35 1.62 -14.35
CA LEU A 366 22.59 0.54 -13.39
C LEU A 366 21.91 0.81 -12.05
N ARG A 367 21.97 2.05 -11.53
CA ARG A 367 21.30 2.43 -10.28
C ARG A 367 19.78 2.31 -10.41
N ASP A 368 19.23 2.78 -11.51
CA ASP A 368 17.79 2.71 -11.79
C ASP A 368 17.33 1.26 -11.86
N MET A 369 18.08 0.41 -12.57
CA MET A 369 17.82 -1.03 -12.64
C MET A 369 18.00 -1.75 -11.30
N LEU A 370 18.95 -1.36 -10.45
CA LEU A 370 19.06 -1.92 -9.09
C LEU A 370 17.85 -1.55 -8.24
N THR A 371 17.41 -0.30 -8.29
CA THR A 371 16.23 0.18 -7.56
C THR A 371 14.98 -0.60 -7.98
N VAL A 372 14.83 -0.81 -9.29
CA VAL A 372 13.73 -1.56 -9.89
C VAL A 372 13.83 -3.06 -9.57
N ASN A 373 15.04 -3.64 -9.57
CA ASN A 373 15.27 -5.02 -9.16
C ASN A 373 14.97 -5.24 -7.68
N GLU A 374 15.37 -4.34 -6.79
CA GLU A 374 15.02 -4.42 -5.36
C GLU A 374 13.50 -4.46 -5.16
N LEU A 375 12.76 -3.62 -5.89
CA LEU A 375 11.29 -3.57 -5.83
C LEU A 375 10.62 -4.81 -6.43
N THR A 376 11.33 -5.56 -7.28
CA THR A 376 10.87 -6.83 -7.86
C THR A 376 11.49 -8.07 -7.20
N ASN A 377 12.10 -7.91 -6.02
CA ASN A 377 12.82 -8.96 -5.28
C ASN A 377 13.93 -9.64 -6.11
N TRP A 378 14.66 -8.85 -6.89
CA TRP A 378 15.78 -9.27 -7.73
C TRP A 378 15.41 -10.36 -8.75
N ASN A 379 14.13 -10.45 -9.10
CA ASN A 379 13.66 -11.43 -10.06
C ASN A 379 13.58 -10.81 -11.45
N VAL A 380 14.52 -11.18 -12.31
CA VAL A 380 14.53 -10.79 -13.74
C VAL A 380 13.25 -11.26 -14.47
N LYS A 381 12.59 -12.30 -13.96
CA LYS A 381 11.29 -12.83 -14.42
C LYS A 381 10.12 -12.37 -13.55
N ALA A 382 10.21 -11.17 -12.97
CA ALA A 382 9.10 -10.60 -12.24
C ALA A 382 7.83 -10.51 -13.12
N PRO A 383 6.64 -10.75 -12.55
CA PRO A 383 5.38 -10.59 -13.28
C PRO A 383 5.22 -9.13 -13.71
N ILE A 384 4.49 -8.89 -14.80
CA ILE A 384 4.37 -7.57 -15.43
C ILE A 384 3.81 -6.51 -14.47
N GLU A 385 2.94 -6.92 -13.55
CA GLU A 385 2.38 -6.05 -12.52
C GLU A 385 3.44 -5.63 -11.51
N ALA A 386 4.40 -6.50 -11.18
CA ALA A 386 5.51 -6.11 -10.31
C ALA A 386 6.45 -5.11 -11.00
N LYS A 387 6.69 -5.29 -12.30
CA LYS A 387 7.45 -4.33 -13.12
C LYS A 387 6.75 -2.98 -13.19
N TYR A 388 5.44 -2.97 -13.41
CA TYR A 388 4.62 -1.75 -13.39
C TYR A 388 4.71 -1.02 -12.05
N ARG A 389 4.52 -1.75 -10.94
CA ARG A 389 4.64 -1.20 -9.57
C ARG A 389 6.01 -0.58 -9.31
N ALA A 390 7.07 -1.17 -9.85
CA ALA A 390 8.44 -0.68 -9.67
C ALA A 390 8.67 0.70 -10.33
N LEU A 391 7.93 1.04 -11.39
CA LEU A 391 8.04 2.35 -12.06
C LEU A 391 7.53 3.51 -11.19
N LYS A 392 6.65 3.24 -10.21
CA LYS A 392 6.04 4.25 -9.33
C LYS A 392 5.38 5.41 -10.11
N CYS A 393 4.91 5.13 -11.32
CA CYS A 393 4.16 6.06 -12.15
C CYS A 393 2.82 5.41 -12.55
N HIS A 394 1.84 6.25 -12.88
CA HIS A 394 0.59 5.79 -13.46
C HIS A 394 0.64 6.03 -14.97
N ILE A 395 0.36 4.98 -15.74
CA ILE A 395 0.36 5.01 -17.20
C ILE A 395 -1.03 4.58 -17.68
N GLU A 396 -1.60 5.35 -18.61
CA GLU A 396 -2.88 5.07 -19.24
C GLU A 396 -2.80 5.28 -20.75
N THR A 397 -3.67 4.58 -21.47
CA THR A 397 -3.79 4.67 -22.92
C THR A 397 -4.73 5.79 -23.28
N VAL A 398 -4.25 6.71 -24.11
CA VAL A 398 -5.05 7.80 -24.64
C VAL A 398 -5.70 7.35 -25.93
N ALA A 399 -7.04 7.35 -25.99
CA ALA A 399 -7.77 6.93 -27.18
C ALA A 399 -7.51 7.89 -28.36
N SER A 400 -7.36 7.35 -29.58
CA SER A 400 -7.06 8.12 -30.79
C SER A 400 -8.15 9.13 -31.17
N SER A 401 -9.35 8.97 -30.64
CA SER A 401 -10.48 9.88 -30.83
C SER A 401 -10.38 11.16 -30.00
N THR A 402 -9.57 11.20 -28.94
CA THR A 402 -9.49 12.36 -28.03
C THR A 402 -8.77 13.54 -28.68
N PRO A 403 -9.12 14.78 -28.28
CA PRO A 403 -8.39 15.97 -28.72
C PRO A 403 -6.90 15.92 -28.32
N ASP A 404 -6.59 15.38 -27.14
CA ASP A 404 -5.22 15.28 -26.64
C ASP A 404 -4.35 14.42 -27.56
N PHE A 405 -4.86 13.28 -28.02
CA PHE A 405 -4.14 12.43 -28.97
C PHE A 405 -3.85 13.18 -30.28
N LYS A 406 -4.86 13.85 -30.85
CA LYS A 406 -4.70 14.59 -32.11
C LYS A 406 -3.72 15.75 -31.98
N ASN A 407 -3.75 16.46 -30.85
CA ASN A 407 -2.82 17.55 -30.57
C ASN A 407 -1.37 17.04 -30.51
N ILE A 408 -1.12 15.94 -29.80
CA ILE A 408 0.21 15.33 -29.72
C ILE A 408 0.64 14.79 -31.09
N ALA A 409 -0.23 14.13 -31.84
CA ALA A 409 0.08 13.61 -33.16
C ALA A 409 0.47 14.74 -34.14
N ASN A 410 -0.27 15.85 -34.14
CA ASN A 410 0.04 17.02 -34.94
C ASN A 410 1.39 17.66 -34.54
N LEU A 411 1.67 17.71 -33.23
CA LEU A 411 2.94 18.24 -32.72
C LEU A 411 4.11 17.41 -33.22
N ILE A 412 4.02 16.07 -33.11
CA ILE A 412 5.05 15.14 -33.61
C ILE A 412 5.27 15.38 -35.10
N GLN A 413 4.21 15.34 -35.91
CA GLN A 413 4.29 15.53 -37.36
C GLN A 413 4.97 16.86 -37.72
N SER A 414 4.55 17.95 -37.09
CA SER A 414 5.11 19.29 -37.32
C SER A 414 6.58 19.43 -36.93
N SER A 415 7.06 18.58 -36.02
CA SER A 415 8.44 18.58 -35.52
C SER A 415 9.38 17.70 -36.36
N THR A 416 8.85 16.67 -37.02
CA THR A 416 9.60 15.81 -37.96
C THR A 416 9.70 16.38 -39.37
N ASP A 417 8.80 17.32 -39.74
CA ASP A 417 8.82 18.00 -41.03
C ASP A 417 9.79 19.22 -41.06
N ARG A 418 10.56 19.43 -39.98
CA ARG A 418 11.67 20.40 -39.90
C ARG A 418 13.01 19.67 -39.90
#